data_AF-A0A3L6JF85-F1
#
_entry.id   AF-A0A3L6JF85-F1
#
_cell.length_a   1.000
_cell.length_b   1.000
_cell.length_c   1.000
_cell.angle_alpha   90.00
_cell.angle_beta   90.00
_cell.angle_gamma   90.00
#
_symmetry.space_group_name_H-M   'P 1'
#
loop_
_entity.id
_entity.type
_entity.pdbx_description
1 polymer ?
#
loop_
_entity_poly.entity_id
_entity_poly.type
_entity_poly.pdbx_seq_one_letter_code
_entity_poly.pdbx_strand_id
1 'polypeptide(L)'
;MTEKPGRAIVLVMAIILAALPLAPALQTKLPASLPASDITLRIDFGNGTTVTFNGLNGTTVLNVTDSVVDVETNWAGNLAYVVSIDGVSQDQNHWWQYWVNGNYASVAANWYSLQDGDSVLWNRTAFGSQSTTSTDVDSTLIIGGILLGAGGLGFMLLLYVRMSRRGTTR
;
A
#
# COMPACT_ATOMS: atom_id res chain seq x y z
N MET A 1 -11.29 67.90 -7.28
CA MET A 1 -10.12 67.06 -6.93
C MET A 1 -10.65 65.69 -6.56
N THR A 2 -10.11 64.68 -7.20
CA THR A 2 -10.80 63.43 -7.55
C THR A 2 -10.23 62.30 -6.68
N GLU A 3 -10.94 61.90 -5.63
CA GLU A 3 -10.56 60.71 -4.84
C GLU A 3 -11.41 59.50 -5.25
N LYS A 4 -10.70 58.40 -5.50
CA LYS A 4 -11.13 57.18 -6.17
C LYS A 4 -11.81 56.23 -5.17
N PRO A 5 -12.94 55.57 -5.51
CA PRO A 5 -13.65 54.71 -4.58
C PRO A 5 -13.08 53.27 -4.57
N GLY A 6 -13.14 52.65 -3.40
CA GLY A 6 -13.40 51.21 -3.23
C GLY A 6 -12.21 50.26 -3.41
N ARG A 7 -11.58 49.88 -2.30
CA ARG A 7 -11.18 48.49 -2.07
C ARG A 7 -11.61 48.08 -0.68
N ALA A 8 -12.72 47.37 -0.67
CA ALA A 8 -13.27 46.68 0.47
C ALA A 8 -12.32 45.58 0.96
N ILE A 9 -12.49 45.21 2.23
CA ILE A 9 -12.08 43.92 2.81
C ILE A 9 -10.57 43.83 3.15
N VAL A 10 -10.18 44.49 4.23
CA VAL A 10 -9.27 43.88 5.23
C VAL A 10 -9.82 44.24 6.62
N LEU A 11 -11.02 43.73 6.90
CA LEU A 11 -11.57 43.73 8.25
C LEU A 11 -11.01 42.50 8.99
N VAL A 12 -10.77 42.71 10.28
CA VAL A 12 -10.50 41.70 11.32
C VAL A 12 -9.05 41.23 11.46
N MET A 13 -8.12 42.18 11.64
CA MET A 13 -6.94 41.96 12.49
C MET A 13 -7.30 42.37 13.94
N ALA A 14 -8.26 41.63 14.51
CA ALA A 14 -8.62 41.73 15.91
C ALA A 14 -7.76 40.72 16.69
N ILE A 15 -6.79 41.28 17.39
CA ILE A 15 -6.20 40.83 18.65
C ILE A 15 -6.99 39.66 19.28
N ILE A 16 -6.47 38.44 19.14
CA ILE A 16 -6.59 37.43 20.19
C ILE A 16 -5.17 37.12 20.64
N LEU A 17 -4.72 37.95 21.56
CA LEU A 17 -3.63 37.69 22.48
C LEU A 17 -4.11 36.60 23.47
N ALA A 18 -4.24 35.37 22.99
CA ALA A 18 -4.37 34.21 23.87
C ALA A 18 -2.97 33.70 24.15
N ALA A 19 -2.43 34.07 25.31
CA ALA A 19 -1.30 33.39 25.91
C ALA A 19 -1.68 31.92 26.10
N LEU A 20 -1.33 31.07 25.13
CA LEU A 20 -1.22 29.64 25.38
C LEU A 20 -0.09 29.49 26.39
N PRO A 21 -0.33 28.94 27.60
CA PRO A 21 0.79 28.40 28.34
C PRO A 21 1.45 27.41 27.40
N LEU A 22 2.77 27.57 27.22
CA LEU A 22 3.62 26.51 26.71
C LEU A 22 3.48 25.38 27.73
N ALA A 23 2.42 24.58 27.61
CA ALA A 23 2.38 23.30 28.27
C ALA A 23 3.69 22.65 27.83
N PRO A 24 4.57 22.20 28.76
CA PRO A 24 5.60 21.28 28.34
C PRO A 24 4.83 20.23 27.55
N ALA A 25 5.20 20.03 26.28
CA ALA A 25 4.68 18.91 25.53
C ALA A 25 4.85 17.75 26.50
N LEU A 26 3.75 17.25 27.05
CA LEU A 26 3.75 15.97 27.67
C LEU A 26 4.13 15.10 26.48
N GLN A 27 5.43 14.82 26.34
CA GLN A 27 5.86 13.55 25.79
C GLN A 27 5.26 12.56 26.77
N THR A 28 3.97 12.28 26.61
CA THR A 28 3.44 10.96 26.83
C THR A 28 4.33 10.10 25.95
N LYS A 29 5.41 9.60 26.54
CA LYS A 29 6.00 8.33 26.15
C LYS A 29 4.77 7.45 25.96
N LEU A 30 4.43 7.17 24.70
CA LEU A 30 3.25 6.39 24.38
C LEU A 30 3.29 5.19 25.33
N PRO A 31 2.16 4.83 25.97
CA PRO A 31 2.12 3.58 26.73
C PRO A 31 2.73 2.53 25.81
N ALA A 32 3.70 1.77 26.33
CA ALA A 32 4.26 0.65 25.59
C ALA A 32 3.06 -0.10 25.02
N SER A 33 2.91 -0.07 23.69
CA SER A 33 1.71 -0.61 23.05
C SER A 33 1.57 -2.02 23.56
N LEU A 34 0.45 -2.33 24.20
CA LEU A 34 0.20 -3.69 24.64
C LEU A 34 0.39 -4.59 23.41
N PRO A 35 1.01 -5.77 23.58
CA PRO A 35 1.13 -6.69 22.47
C PRO A 35 -0.28 -7.02 21.98
N ALA A 36 -0.49 -6.85 20.68
CA ALA A 36 -1.71 -7.29 20.03
C ALA A 36 -1.82 -8.81 20.11
N SER A 37 -3.05 -9.30 20.14
CA SER A 37 -3.42 -10.68 20.37
C SER A 37 -4.28 -11.24 19.24
N ASP A 38 -4.42 -12.56 19.19
CA ASP A 38 -5.18 -13.27 18.15
C ASP A 38 -4.71 -12.98 16.71
N ILE A 39 -3.40 -12.76 16.55
CA ILE A 39 -2.80 -12.45 15.26
C ILE A 39 -2.73 -13.71 14.41
N THR A 40 -3.14 -13.59 13.14
CA THR A 40 -2.96 -14.62 12.12
C THR A 40 -1.79 -14.24 11.22
N LEU A 41 -0.78 -15.10 11.13
CA LEU A 41 0.39 -14.92 10.27
C LEU A 41 0.39 -15.98 9.17
N ARG A 42 0.39 -15.56 7.92
CA ARG A 42 0.56 -16.43 6.76
C ARG A 42 1.84 -16.09 6.01
N ILE A 43 2.62 -17.09 5.64
CA ILE A 43 3.85 -16.96 4.86
C ILE A 43 3.69 -17.77 3.57
N ASP A 44 3.68 -17.08 2.43
CA ASP A 44 3.69 -17.65 1.09
C ASP A 44 5.11 -17.53 0.52
N PHE A 45 5.76 -18.68 0.30
CA PHE A 45 7.14 -18.75 -0.19
C PHE A 45 7.27 -18.53 -1.70
N GLY A 46 6.17 -18.30 -2.41
CA GLY A 46 6.15 -18.02 -3.86
C GLY A 46 6.34 -19.26 -4.74
N ASN A 47 6.46 -20.45 -4.15
CA ASN A 47 6.60 -21.74 -4.84
C ASN A 47 5.37 -22.65 -4.68
N GLY A 48 4.24 -22.09 -4.21
CA GLY A 48 3.03 -22.83 -3.85
C GLY A 48 3.01 -23.38 -2.42
N THR A 49 4.12 -23.26 -1.67
CA THR A 49 4.17 -23.59 -0.25
C THR A 49 3.72 -22.40 0.57
N THR A 50 2.75 -22.64 1.45
CA THR A 50 2.23 -21.64 2.39
C THR A 50 2.14 -22.23 3.79
N VAL A 51 2.55 -21.44 4.79
CA VAL A 51 2.43 -21.78 6.21
C VAL A 51 1.56 -20.75 6.91
N THR A 52 0.71 -21.21 7.83
CA THR A 52 -0.17 -20.34 8.62
C THR A 52 0.00 -20.63 10.11
N PHE A 53 0.14 -19.56 10.89
CA PHE A 53 0.16 -19.56 12.35
C PHE A 53 -1.02 -18.72 12.85
N ASN A 54 -1.70 -19.17 13.89
CA ASN A 54 -2.88 -18.50 14.46
C ASN A 54 -2.67 -18.25 15.95
N GLY A 55 -3.42 -17.29 16.52
CA GLY A 55 -3.39 -17.01 17.95
C GLY A 55 -2.06 -16.44 18.43
N LEU A 56 -1.31 -15.77 17.54
CA LEU A 56 -0.03 -15.17 17.89
C LEU A 56 -0.24 -13.87 18.67
N ASN A 57 0.78 -13.50 19.45
CA ASN A 57 0.79 -12.25 20.20
C ASN A 57 2.08 -11.48 19.92
N GLY A 58 1.99 -10.17 19.72
CA GLY A 58 3.17 -9.35 19.50
C GLY A 58 2.84 -7.90 19.19
N THR A 59 3.88 -7.08 19.14
CA THR A 59 3.73 -5.62 18.99
C THR A 59 3.81 -5.18 17.54
N THR A 60 4.73 -5.77 16.77
CA THR A 60 4.99 -5.41 15.38
C THR A 60 4.99 -6.63 14.48
N VAL A 61 4.86 -6.40 13.17
CA VAL A 61 4.92 -7.47 12.17
C VAL A 61 6.23 -8.26 12.27
N LEU A 62 7.37 -7.57 12.42
CA LEU A 62 8.66 -8.25 12.57
C LEU A 62 8.69 -9.07 13.86
N ASN A 63 8.24 -8.51 14.99
CA ASN A 63 8.22 -9.20 16.28
C ASN A 63 7.35 -10.47 16.27
N VAL A 64 6.17 -10.42 15.63
CA VAL A 64 5.30 -11.60 15.49
C VAL A 64 5.95 -12.64 14.58
N THR A 65 6.55 -12.23 13.47
CA THR A 65 7.17 -13.16 12.52
C THR A 65 8.38 -13.88 13.16
N ASP A 66 9.27 -13.12 13.79
CA ASP A 66 10.48 -13.60 14.46
C ASP A 66 10.19 -14.50 15.68
N SER A 67 8.96 -14.47 16.20
CA SER A 67 8.55 -15.33 17.32
C SER A 67 8.29 -16.79 16.93
N VAL A 68 8.08 -17.07 15.65
CA VAL A 68 7.70 -18.40 15.15
C VAL A 68 8.60 -18.96 14.07
N VAL A 69 9.32 -18.10 13.35
CA VAL A 69 10.27 -18.47 12.29
C VAL A 69 11.51 -17.59 12.37
N ASP A 70 12.62 -18.08 11.84
CA ASP A 70 13.86 -17.29 11.74
C ASP A 70 13.72 -16.22 10.65
N VAL A 71 14.07 -14.96 10.98
CA VAL A 71 13.96 -13.83 10.06
C VAL A 71 15.28 -13.09 9.95
N GLU A 72 15.87 -13.12 8.75
CA GLU A 72 17.07 -12.34 8.48
C GLU A 72 16.68 -10.95 7.96
N THR A 73 17.36 -9.92 8.49
CA THR A 73 17.10 -8.52 8.16
C THR A 73 18.36 -7.78 7.74
N ASN A 74 18.21 -6.91 6.74
CA ASN A 74 19.18 -5.87 6.43
C ASN A 74 18.66 -4.52 6.95
N TRP A 75 19.53 -3.74 7.58
CA TRP A 75 19.15 -2.51 8.28
C TRP A 75 19.53 -1.28 7.48
N ALA A 76 18.52 -0.46 7.18
CA ALA A 76 18.69 0.88 6.64
C ALA A 76 18.38 1.90 7.74
N GLY A 77 19.40 2.25 8.54
CA GLY A 77 19.19 3.01 9.77
C GLY A 77 18.35 2.20 10.75
N ASN A 78 17.18 2.72 11.15
CA ASN A 78 16.27 2.04 12.09
C ASN A 78 15.13 1.28 11.39
N LEU A 79 15.21 1.09 10.07
CA LEU A 79 14.23 0.37 9.27
C LEU A 79 14.76 -1.03 8.95
N ALA A 80 14.01 -2.05 9.34
CA ALA A 80 14.34 -3.44 9.06
C ALA A 80 13.77 -3.85 7.70
N TYR A 81 14.66 -4.21 6.78
CA TYR A 81 14.30 -4.82 5.51
C TYR A 81 14.47 -6.33 5.60
N VAL A 82 13.38 -7.09 5.50
CA VAL A 82 13.41 -8.56 5.61
C VAL A 82 13.99 -9.16 4.32
N VAL A 83 15.06 -9.92 4.45
CA VAL A 83 15.79 -10.52 3.32
C VAL A 83 15.66 -12.04 3.27
N SER A 84 15.30 -12.69 4.38
CA SER A 84 15.07 -14.13 4.46
C SER A 84 14.01 -14.43 5.51
N ILE A 85 13.17 -15.44 5.26
CA ILE A 85 12.22 -15.99 6.22
C ILE A 85 12.36 -17.51 6.17
N ASP A 86 12.59 -18.14 7.33
CA ASP A 86 12.74 -19.60 7.48
C ASP A 86 13.79 -20.20 6.51
N GLY A 87 14.93 -19.51 6.39
CA GLY A 87 16.04 -19.90 5.50
C GLY A 87 15.79 -19.65 4.00
N VAL A 88 14.64 -19.10 3.61
CA VAL A 88 14.34 -18.77 2.21
C VAL A 88 14.65 -17.31 1.91
N SER A 89 15.81 -17.07 1.31
CA SER A 89 16.28 -15.72 0.97
C SER A 89 15.59 -15.13 -0.27
N GLN A 90 15.58 -13.80 -0.35
CA GLN A 90 15.32 -13.09 -1.60
C GLN A 90 16.41 -13.38 -2.65
N ASP A 91 16.09 -13.15 -3.92
CA ASP A 91 17.03 -13.27 -5.04
C ASP A 91 16.81 -12.16 -6.08
N GLN A 92 17.49 -12.23 -7.23
CA GLN A 92 17.40 -11.20 -8.27
C GLN A 92 15.99 -11.00 -8.82
N ASN A 93 15.13 -12.01 -8.70
CA ASN A 93 13.77 -12.01 -9.23
C ASN A 93 12.71 -12.03 -8.13
N HIS A 94 13.03 -12.40 -6.89
CA HIS A 94 12.04 -12.56 -5.83
C HIS A 94 12.37 -11.75 -4.58
N TRP A 95 11.36 -11.06 -4.03
CA TRP A 95 11.48 -10.25 -2.82
C TRP A 95 10.38 -10.59 -1.84
N TRP A 96 10.70 -10.45 -0.55
CA TRP A 96 9.74 -10.51 0.53
C TRP A 96 8.97 -9.21 0.63
N GLN A 97 7.65 -9.33 0.55
CA GLN A 97 6.70 -8.23 0.73
C GLN A 97 5.65 -8.67 1.74
N TYR A 98 4.99 -7.71 2.39
CA TYR A 98 3.94 -8.04 3.33
C TYR A 98 2.69 -7.16 3.23
N TRP A 99 1.59 -7.72 3.71
CA TRP A 99 0.28 -7.11 3.78
C TRP A 99 -0.28 -7.30 5.18
N VAL A 100 -1.09 -6.33 5.63
CA VAL A 100 -1.88 -6.46 6.86
C VAL A 100 -3.35 -6.24 6.50
N ASN A 101 -4.20 -7.21 6.84
CA ASN A 101 -5.61 -7.23 6.49
C ASN A 101 -5.87 -7.03 4.99
N GLY A 102 -5.01 -7.62 4.15
CA GLY A 102 -5.07 -7.51 2.68
C GLY A 102 -4.52 -6.20 2.09
N ASN A 103 -4.11 -5.24 2.92
CA ASN A 103 -3.54 -3.97 2.47
C ASN A 103 -2.01 -4.07 2.37
N TYR A 104 -1.45 -3.66 1.23
CA TYR A 104 -0.01 -3.63 1.03
C TYR A 104 0.64 -2.68 2.02
N ALA A 105 1.66 -3.14 2.73
CA ALA A 105 2.29 -2.33 3.75
C ALA A 105 3.27 -1.32 3.16
N SER A 106 3.15 -0.06 3.58
CA SER A 106 4.02 1.05 3.14
C SER A 106 5.13 1.41 4.13
N VAL A 107 5.22 0.69 5.26
CA VAL A 107 6.21 0.92 6.32
C VAL A 107 7.06 -0.32 6.56
N ALA A 108 8.20 -0.17 7.22
CA ALA A 108 9.04 -1.31 7.59
C ALA A 108 8.34 -2.22 8.61
N ALA A 109 8.58 -3.53 8.54
CA ALA A 109 7.90 -4.52 9.38
C ALA A 109 8.15 -4.32 10.89
N ASN A 110 9.28 -3.71 11.27
CA ASN A 110 9.60 -3.37 12.65
C ASN A 110 8.91 -2.09 13.16
N TRP A 111 8.25 -1.33 12.28
CA TRP A 111 7.53 -0.09 12.61
C TRP A 111 6.01 -0.24 12.49
N TYR A 112 5.53 -1.26 11.77
CA TYR A 112 4.09 -1.54 11.70
C TYR A 112 3.61 -2.04 13.07
N SER A 113 2.81 -1.24 13.77
CA SER A 113 2.17 -1.64 15.03
C SER A 113 0.91 -2.45 14.74
N LEU A 114 0.84 -3.66 15.27
CA LEU A 114 -0.31 -4.55 15.10
C LEU A 114 -1.46 -4.17 16.04
N GLN A 115 -2.67 -4.56 15.65
CA GLN A 115 -3.89 -4.51 16.44
C GLN A 115 -4.45 -5.92 16.65
N ASP A 116 -5.26 -6.09 17.69
CA ASP A 116 -5.86 -7.38 18.00
C ASP A 116 -6.65 -7.92 16.79
N GLY A 117 -6.44 -9.20 16.48
CA GLY A 117 -7.10 -9.89 15.37
C GLY A 117 -6.53 -9.59 13.97
N ASP A 118 -5.44 -8.81 13.85
CA ASP A 118 -4.83 -8.52 12.55
C ASP A 118 -4.36 -9.80 11.83
N SER A 119 -4.54 -9.81 10.51
CA SER A 119 -4.03 -10.85 9.61
C SER A 119 -2.83 -10.31 8.84
N VAL A 120 -1.65 -10.88 9.08
CA VAL A 120 -0.41 -10.60 8.38
C VAL A 120 -0.17 -11.63 7.28
N LEU A 121 0.20 -11.17 6.09
CA LEU A 121 0.65 -12.01 4.99
C LEU A 121 2.05 -11.59 4.57
N TRP A 122 3.02 -12.51 4.62
CA TRP A 122 4.26 -12.42 3.85
C TRP A 122 4.10 -13.14 2.52
N ASN A 123 4.54 -12.51 1.43
CA ASN A 123 4.61 -13.14 0.11
C ASN A 123 5.97 -12.90 -0.53
N ARG A 124 6.63 -13.98 -0.95
CA ARG A 124 7.84 -13.93 -1.77
C ARG A 124 7.45 -13.89 -3.25
N THR A 125 7.19 -12.68 -3.75
CA THR A 125 6.72 -12.47 -5.11
C THR A 125 7.87 -12.38 -6.11
N ALA A 126 7.70 -12.92 -7.32
CA ALA A 126 8.62 -12.65 -8.42
C ALA A 126 8.33 -11.29 -9.09
N PHE A 127 9.35 -10.58 -9.57
CA PHE A 127 9.20 -9.39 -10.40
C PHE A 127 8.33 -9.68 -11.62
N GLY A 128 7.28 -8.88 -11.84
CA GLY A 128 6.33 -9.10 -12.92
C GLY A 128 5.20 -10.09 -12.62
N SER A 129 5.20 -10.71 -11.43
CA SER A 129 4.04 -11.45 -10.91
C SER A 129 3.03 -10.46 -10.34
N GLN A 130 2.39 -9.66 -11.20
CA GLN A 130 1.05 -9.25 -10.83
C GLN A 130 0.25 -10.55 -10.79
N SER A 131 -0.17 -10.93 -9.59
CA SER A 131 -1.13 -12.01 -9.40
C SER A 131 -2.22 -11.82 -10.44
N THR A 132 -2.26 -12.74 -11.40
CA THR A 132 -3.48 -12.98 -12.15
C THR A 132 -4.46 -13.37 -11.07
N THR A 133 -5.27 -12.42 -10.62
CA THR A 133 -6.42 -12.70 -9.78
C THR A 133 -7.19 -13.75 -10.55
N SER A 134 -7.02 -15.01 -10.17
CA SER A 134 -7.92 -16.10 -10.49
C SER A 134 -9.20 -15.80 -9.74
N THR A 135 -9.84 -14.73 -10.21
CA THR A 135 -11.25 -14.52 -10.08
C THR A 135 -11.81 -15.77 -10.70
N ASP A 136 -12.46 -16.57 -9.87
CA ASP A 136 -13.66 -17.25 -10.27
C ASP A 136 -14.57 -16.15 -10.86
N VAL A 137 -14.29 -15.73 -12.10
CA VAL A 137 -15.12 -14.79 -12.83
C VAL A 137 -16.31 -15.60 -13.28
N ASP A 138 -17.35 -15.51 -12.44
CA ASP A 138 -18.74 -15.57 -12.85
C ASP A 138 -18.87 -15.31 -14.35
N SER A 139 -19.27 -16.34 -15.10
CA SER A 139 -19.36 -16.36 -16.56
C SER A 139 -20.34 -15.31 -17.12
N THR A 140 -20.97 -14.53 -16.27
CA THR A 140 -21.88 -13.41 -16.54
C THR A 140 -21.16 -12.08 -16.84
N LEU A 141 -19.91 -11.86 -16.39
CA LEU A 141 -19.20 -10.58 -16.60
C LEU A 141 -18.37 -10.52 -17.90
N ILE A 142 -18.17 -11.65 -18.57
CA ILE A 142 -17.38 -11.75 -19.82
C ILE A 142 -18.16 -11.18 -21.02
N ILE A 143 -19.50 -11.17 -20.97
CA ILE A 143 -20.32 -10.60 -22.05
C ILE A 143 -20.22 -9.06 -22.08
N GLY A 144 -19.92 -8.41 -20.95
CA GLY A 144 -19.79 -6.95 -20.88
C GLY A 144 -18.45 -6.40 -21.39
N GLY A 145 -17.34 -7.14 -21.19
CA GLY A 145 -15.99 -6.65 -21.47
C GLY A 145 -15.52 -6.79 -22.92
N ILE A 146 -16.06 -7.75 -23.67
CA ILE A 146 -15.65 -8.00 -25.07
C ILE A 146 -16.26 -6.96 -26.03
N LEU A 147 -17.36 -6.30 -25.66
CA LEU A 147 -18.01 -5.30 -26.51
C LEU A 147 -17.30 -3.94 -26.59
N LEU A 148 -16.39 -3.62 -25.65
CA LEU A 148 -15.66 -2.34 -25.66
C LEU A 148 -14.28 -2.42 -26.34
N GLY A 149 -13.70 -3.61 -26.48
CA GLY A 149 -12.39 -3.80 -27.13
C GLY A 149 -12.43 -3.81 -28.66
N ALA A 150 -13.47 -4.40 -29.26
CA ALA A 150 -13.57 -4.53 -30.72
C ALA A 150 -14.01 -3.23 -31.42
N GLY A 151 -14.86 -2.42 -30.77
CA GLY A 151 -15.33 -1.15 -31.32
C GLY A 151 -14.24 -0.09 -31.40
N GLY A 152 -13.36 -0.02 -30.40
CA GLY A 152 -12.27 0.96 -30.33
C GLY A 152 -11.24 0.79 -31.44
N LEU A 153 -10.78 -0.45 -31.67
CA LEU A 153 -9.83 -0.75 -32.75
C LEU A 153 -10.45 -0.56 -34.13
N GLY A 154 -11.71 -0.97 -34.33
CA GLY A 154 -12.44 -0.74 -35.58
C GLY A 154 -12.62 0.75 -35.89
N PHE A 155 -12.99 1.55 -34.89
CA PHE A 155 -13.13 3.00 -35.03
C PHE A 155 -11.79 3.68 -35.30
N MET A 156 -10.70 3.26 -34.65
CA MET A 156 -9.37 3.81 -34.90
C MET A 156 -8.89 3.52 -36.33
N LEU A 157 -9.13 2.31 -36.84
CA LEU A 157 -8.77 1.92 -38.21
C LEU A 157 -9.61 2.69 -39.24
N LEU A 158 -10.88 2.93 -38.95
CA LEU A 158 -11.79 3.72 -39.81
C LEU A 158 -11.39 5.20 -39.84
N LEU A 159 -11.02 5.78 -38.69
CA LEU A 159 -10.47 7.15 -38.63
C LEU A 159 -9.14 7.25 -39.36
N TYR A 160 -8.25 6.28 -39.21
CA TYR A 160 -6.96 6.25 -39.88
C TYR A 160 -7.10 6.23 -41.41
N VAL A 161 -7.97 5.36 -41.96
CA VAL A 161 -8.24 5.30 -43.40
C VAL A 161 -8.89 6.59 -43.92
N ARG A 162 -9.82 7.19 -43.14
CA ARG A 162 -10.47 8.46 -43.51
C ARG A 162 -9.49 9.63 -43.51
N MET A 163 -8.54 9.65 -42.59
CA MET A 163 -7.54 10.72 -42.48
C MET A 163 -6.49 10.62 -43.58
N SER A 164 -6.04 9.40 -43.93
CA SER A 164 -5.06 9.19 -45.00
C SER A 164 -5.59 9.57 -46.40
N ARG A 165 -6.91 9.54 -46.62
CA ARG A 165 -7.52 9.96 -47.91
C ARG A 165 -7.66 11.48 -48.05
N ARG A 166 -7.46 12.25 -46.99
CA ARG A 166 -7.57 13.73 -47.01
C ARG A 166 -6.24 14.45 -47.17
N GLY A 167 -5.12 13.72 -47.18
CA GLY A 167 -3.77 14.27 -47.32
C GLY A 167 -3.24 14.29 -48.76
N THR A 168 -4.08 14.17 -49.79
CA THR A 168 -3.61 14.22 -51.18
C THR A 168 -4.65 14.86 -52.10
N THR A 169 -4.78 16.18 -51.98
CA THR A 169 -5.07 17.00 -53.15
C THR A 169 -4.17 18.23 -53.09
N ARG A 170 -3.38 18.39 -54.15
CA ARG A 170 -2.62 19.60 -54.48
C ARG A 170 -3.52 20.82 -54.57
#